data_AF-A0A452ZU47-F1
#
_entry.id   AF-A0A452ZU47-F1
#
_cell.length_a   1.000
_cell.length_b   1.000
_cell.length_c   1.000
_cell.angle_alpha   90.00
_cell.angle_beta   90.00
_cell.angle_gamma   90.00
#
_symmetry.space_group_name_H-M   'P 1'
#
loop_
_entity.id
_entity.type
_entity.pdbx_description
1 polymer ?
#
loop_
_entity_poly.entity_id
_entity_poly.type
_entity_poly.pdbx_seq_one_letter_code
_entity_poly.pdbx_strand_id
1 'polypeptide(L)'
;LFLDCPLAKVLWRTVRIAFNITPPSSINTLFGTWLNGIEPDLARHIRVGVCPLLWAIWNCRNDLVFNRTTHIHFLQVIFRATALIRSWSLLTPTEAREHLVTGSIRWEMVARDIFNRFGWRSCNRIGN
;
A
#
# COMPACT_ATOMS: atom_id res chain seq x y z
N LEU A 1 -4.70 -11.82 -6.41
CA LEU A 1 -3.57 -11.19 -7.14
C LEU A 1 -2.94 -10.03 -6.39
N PHE A 2 -3.73 -9.00 -6.10
CA PHE A 2 -3.27 -7.76 -5.45
C PHE A 2 -3.23 -7.80 -3.93
N LEU A 3 -3.75 -8.87 -3.32
CA LEU A 3 -3.93 -9.02 -1.88
C LEU A 3 -3.16 -10.26 -1.35
N ASP A 4 -3.23 -11.38 -2.06
CA ASP A 4 -2.78 -12.69 -1.51
C ASP A 4 -1.34 -13.10 -1.82
N CYS A 5 -0.69 -12.50 -2.81
CA CYS A 5 0.69 -12.88 -3.13
C CYS A 5 1.64 -12.45 -2.00
N PRO A 6 2.81 -13.11 -1.80
CA PRO A 6 3.71 -12.81 -0.68
C PRO A 6 4.11 -11.33 -0.59
N LEU A 7 4.42 -10.71 -1.73
CA LEU A 7 4.72 -9.29 -1.81
C LEU A 7 3.53 -8.42 -1.38
N ALA A 8 2.34 -8.69 -1.91
CA ALA A 8 1.12 -7.96 -1.54
C ALA A 8 0.83 -8.08 -0.04
N LYS A 9 0.90 -9.28 0.54
CA LYS A 9 0.68 -9.50 1.97
C LYS A 9 1.59 -8.64 2.84
N VAL A 10 2.86 -8.47 2.44
CA VAL A 10 3.80 -7.60 3.15
C VAL A 10 3.39 -6.13 3.02
N LEU A 11 3.08 -5.66 1.81
CA LEU A 11 2.65 -4.27 1.60
C LEU A 11 1.38 -3.96 2.40
N TRP A 12 0.41 -4.86 2.40
CA TRP A 12 -0.81 -4.73 3.19
C TRP A 12 -0.57 -4.76 4.70
N ARG A 13 0.42 -5.53 5.18
CA ARG A 13 0.84 -5.48 6.59
C ARG A 13 1.45 -4.14 6.96
N THR A 14 2.29 -3.54 6.10
CA THR A 14 2.87 -2.22 6.41
C THR A 14 1.81 -1.12 6.37
N VAL A 15 0.83 -1.20 5.47
CA VAL A 15 -0.37 -0.33 5.48
C VAL A 15 -1.13 -0.48 6.79
N ARG A 16 -1.39 -1.71 7.25
CA ARG A 16 -2.05 -1.98 8.53
C ARG A 16 -1.28 -1.35 9.70
N ILE A 17 0.03 -1.52 9.75
CA ILE A 17 0.86 -0.95 10.83
C ILE A 17 0.86 0.59 10.76
N ALA A 18 0.94 1.16 9.56
CA ALA A 18 1.01 2.61 9.38
C ALA A 18 -0.31 3.31 9.72
N PHE A 19 -1.45 2.75 9.32
CA PHE A 19 -2.74 3.43 9.37
C PHE A 19 -3.76 2.79 10.29
N ASN A 20 -3.45 1.64 10.90
CA ASN A 20 -4.36 0.84 11.72
C ASN A 20 -5.63 0.41 10.96
N ILE A 21 -5.53 0.20 9.66
CA ILE A 21 -6.64 -0.27 8.80
C ILE A 21 -6.38 -1.73 8.45
N THR A 22 -7.38 -2.60 8.63
CA THR A 22 -7.29 -4.00 8.22
C THR A 22 -7.23 -4.09 6.69
N PRO A 23 -6.42 -4.95 6.10
CA PRO A 23 -6.43 -5.10 4.65
C PRO A 23 -7.74 -5.73 4.16
N PRO A 24 -8.23 -5.36 2.97
CA PRO A 24 -9.44 -5.95 2.41
C PRO A 24 -9.19 -7.42 2.05
N SER A 25 -10.22 -8.25 2.12
CA SER A 25 -10.13 -9.69 1.80
C SER A 25 -10.22 -9.97 0.30
N SER A 26 -10.83 -9.07 -0.47
CA SER A 26 -10.97 -9.15 -1.92
C SER A 26 -11.09 -7.76 -2.56
N ILE A 27 -10.95 -7.68 -3.89
CA ILE A 27 -11.23 -6.46 -4.64
C ILE A 27 -12.70 -6.04 -4.51
N ASN A 28 -13.62 -7.01 -4.45
CA ASN A 28 -15.04 -6.75 -4.25
C ASN A 28 -15.30 -6.08 -2.89
N THR A 29 -14.64 -6.56 -1.83
CA THR A 29 -14.76 -5.93 -0.51
C THR A 29 -14.11 -4.55 -0.49
N LEU A 30 -12.96 -4.37 -1.16
CA LEU A 30 -12.22 -3.11 -1.18
C LEU A 30 -13.08 -1.95 -1.72
N PHE A 31 -13.77 -2.17 -2.84
CA PHE A 31 -14.68 -1.18 -3.43
C PHE A 31 -16.12 -1.26 -2.91
N GLY A 32 -16.47 -2.32 -2.17
CA GLY A 32 -17.74 -2.48 -1.48
C GLY A 32 -17.62 -2.17 0.01
N THR A 33 -17.68 -3.22 0.83
CA THR A 33 -17.97 -3.16 2.27
C THR A 33 -16.79 -2.89 3.19
N TRP A 34 -15.56 -2.77 2.67
CA TRP A 34 -14.34 -2.73 3.49
C TRP A 34 -14.30 -1.60 4.53
N LEU A 35 -14.76 -0.40 4.15
CA LEU A 35 -14.73 0.79 4.99
C LEU A 35 -16.14 1.16 5.51
N ASN A 36 -17.04 0.19 5.63
CA ASN A 36 -18.36 0.42 6.22
C ASN A 36 -18.22 0.89 7.67
N GLY A 37 -18.84 2.01 8.01
CA GLY A 37 -18.74 2.64 9.33
C GLY A 37 -17.63 3.70 9.45
N ILE A 38 -16.79 3.88 8.43
CA ILE A 38 -15.93 5.05 8.30
C ILE A 38 -16.72 6.16 7.60
N GLU A 39 -16.46 7.41 7.96
CA GLU A 39 -17.03 8.59 7.29
C GLU A 39 -16.86 8.47 5.75
N PRO A 40 -17.93 8.69 4.95
CA PRO A 40 -17.90 8.43 3.51
C PRO A 40 -16.78 9.16 2.76
N ASP A 41 -16.48 10.40 3.13
CA ASP A 41 -15.44 11.19 2.47
C ASP A 41 -14.05 10.67 2.80
N LEU A 42 -13.76 10.39 4.08
CA LEU A 42 -12.52 9.73 4.48
C LEU A 42 -12.36 8.36 3.79
N ALA A 43 -13.43 7.56 3.74
CA ALA A 43 -13.42 6.26 3.07
C ALA A 43 -13.10 6.39 1.57
N ARG A 44 -13.65 7.41 0.90
CA ARG A 44 -13.35 7.73 -0.50
C ARG A 44 -11.86 8.09 -0.67
N HIS A 45 -11.31 8.93 0.19
CA HIS A 45 -9.89 9.29 0.14
C HIS A 45 -8.96 8.09 0.36
N ILE A 46 -9.29 7.21 1.32
CA ILE A 46 -8.53 5.97 1.54
C ILE A 46 -8.58 5.08 0.30
N ARG A 47 -9.75 4.88 -0.32
CA ARG A 47 -9.87 4.09 -1.55
C ARG A 47 -9.04 4.69 -2.69
N VAL A 48 -9.05 6.01 -2.86
CA VAL A 48 -8.21 6.71 -3.84
C VAL A 48 -6.73 6.48 -3.57
N GLY A 49 -6.27 6.54 -2.31
CA GLY A 49 -4.88 6.26 -1.95
C GLY A 49 -4.46 4.80 -2.15
N VAL A 50 -5.41 3.87 -2.07
CA VAL A 50 -5.17 2.43 -2.29
C VAL A 50 -5.05 2.08 -3.77
N CYS A 51 -5.71 2.79 -4.68
CA CYS A 51 -5.61 2.52 -6.12
C CYS A 51 -4.16 2.58 -6.67
N PRO A 52 -3.35 3.62 -6.37
CA PRO A 52 -1.93 3.66 -6.70
C PRO A 52 -1.11 2.50 -6.14
N LEU A 53 -1.46 1.99 -4.96
CA LEU A 53 -0.81 0.81 -4.38
C LEU A 53 -1.12 -0.45 -5.20
N LEU A 54 -2.38 -0.67 -5.56
CA LEU A 54 -2.77 -1.77 -6.44
C LEU A 54 -2.03 -1.68 -7.80
N TRP A 55 -1.93 -0.46 -8.35
CA TRP A 55 -1.20 -0.18 -9.58
C TRP A 55 0.30 -0.48 -9.45
N ALA A 56 0.94 -0.10 -8.34
CA ALA A 56 2.34 -0.43 -8.06
C ALA A 56 2.56 -1.95 -8.00
N ILE A 57 1.67 -2.69 -7.33
CA ILE A 57 1.74 -4.16 -7.27
C ILE A 57 1.60 -4.78 -8.67
N TRP A 58 0.67 -4.27 -9.48
CA TRP A 58 0.50 -4.69 -10.86
C TRP A 58 1.78 -4.52 -11.67
N ASN A 59 2.33 -3.29 -11.68
CA ASN A 59 3.53 -2.95 -12.44
C ASN A 59 4.74 -3.77 -12.00
N CYS A 60 4.93 -3.97 -10.70
CA CYS A 60 5.99 -4.82 -10.19
C CYS A 60 5.87 -6.26 -10.72
N ARG A 61 4.66 -6.81 -10.81
CA ARG A 61 4.49 -8.15 -11.39
C ARG A 61 4.73 -8.16 -12.90
N ASN A 62 4.33 -7.11 -13.62
CA ASN A 62 4.63 -6.99 -15.03
C ASN A 62 6.14 -6.87 -15.28
N ASP A 63 6.88 -6.17 -14.42
CA ASP A 63 8.34 -6.07 -14.51
C ASP A 63 9.03 -7.45 -14.37
N LEU A 64 8.51 -8.34 -13.52
CA LEU A 64 9.01 -9.72 -13.41
C LEU A 64 8.79 -10.52 -14.69
N VAL A 65 7.61 -10.39 -15.29
CA VAL A 65 7.16 -11.21 -16.42
C VAL A 65 7.73 -10.70 -17.75
N PHE A 66 7.64 -9.39 -17.99
CA PHE A 66 7.96 -8.78 -19.29
C PHE A 66 9.38 -8.19 -19.31
N ASN A 67 9.85 -7.61 -18.21
CA ASN A 67 11.16 -6.94 -18.15
C ASN A 67 12.28 -7.84 -17.58
N ARG A 68 11.99 -9.14 -17.37
CA ARG A 68 12.92 -10.15 -16.81
C ARG A 68 13.63 -9.70 -15.53
N THR A 69 12.97 -8.86 -14.72
CA THR A 69 13.51 -8.44 -13.42
C THR A 69 13.61 -9.66 -12.51
N THR A 70 14.78 -9.95 -11.96
CA THR A 70 15.02 -11.17 -11.16
C THR A 70 14.72 -10.98 -9.68
N HIS A 71 14.81 -9.74 -9.17
CA HIS A 71 14.59 -9.44 -7.76
C HIS A 71 13.75 -8.17 -7.60
N ILE A 72 12.67 -8.27 -6.83
CA ILE A 72 11.86 -7.12 -6.42
C ILE A 72 11.97 -6.97 -4.92
N HIS A 73 12.56 -5.86 -4.50
CA HIS A 73 12.65 -5.51 -3.09
C HIS A 73 11.38 -4.79 -2.64
N PHE A 74 10.73 -5.26 -1.58
CA PHE A 74 9.45 -4.69 -1.12
C PHE A 74 9.54 -3.17 -0.86
N LEU A 75 10.67 -2.69 -0.33
CA LEU A 75 10.87 -1.27 -0.05
C LEU A 75 10.85 -0.44 -1.33
N GLN A 76 11.41 -0.96 -2.43
CA GLN A 76 11.31 -0.31 -3.74
C GLN A 76 9.85 -0.22 -4.20
N VAL A 77 9.04 -1.26 -3.95
CA VAL A 77 7.61 -1.25 -4.28
C VAL A 77 6.86 -0.22 -3.43
N ILE A 78 7.19 -0.09 -2.14
CA ILE A 78 6.62 0.95 -1.27
C ILE A 78 6.96 2.34 -1.80
N PHE A 79 8.23 2.62 -2.11
CA PHE A 79 8.65 3.92 -2.66
C PHE A 79 8.00 4.23 -4.02
N ARG A 80 7.84 3.22 -4.89
CA ARG A 80 7.10 3.38 -6.14
C ARG A 80 5.61 3.68 -5.87
N ALA A 81 4.98 2.95 -4.95
CA ALA A 81 3.60 3.17 -4.58
C ALA A 81 3.37 4.56 -3.99
N THR A 82 4.22 5.02 -3.07
CA THR A 82 4.12 6.33 -2.43
C THR A 82 4.41 7.46 -3.41
N ALA A 83 5.34 7.28 -4.34
CA ALA A 83 5.52 8.22 -5.46
C ALA A 83 4.25 8.32 -6.32
N LEU A 84 3.63 7.19 -6.68
CA LEU A 84 2.37 7.17 -7.41
C LEU A 84 1.23 7.82 -6.61
N ILE A 85 1.13 7.57 -5.29
CA ILE A 85 0.15 8.23 -4.41
C ILE A 85 0.32 9.75 -4.45
N ARG A 86 1.56 10.25 -4.38
CA ARG A 86 1.84 11.70 -4.47
C ARG A 86 1.53 12.28 -5.84
N SER A 87 1.79 11.53 -6.93
CA SER A 87 1.41 11.97 -8.26
C SER A 87 -0.11 12.02 -8.44
N TRP A 88 -0.82 11.00 -7.93
CA TRP A 88 -2.28 10.91 -8.04
C TRP A 88 -2.99 11.86 -7.09
N SER A 89 -2.38 12.27 -5.99
CA SER A 89 -2.95 13.27 -5.09
C SER A 89 -3.11 14.65 -5.75
N LEU A 90 -2.33 14.95 -6.79
CA LEU A 90 -2.51 16.15 -7.61
C LEU A 90 -3.84 16.15 -8.37
N LEU A 91 -4.47 14.98 -8.55
CA LEU A 91 -5.76 14.82 -9.21
C LEU A 91 -6.94 14.89 -8.22
N THR A 92 -6.66 15.12 -6.94
CA THR A 92 -7.68 15.16 -5.87
C THR A 92 -7.81 16.58 -5.31
N PRO A 93 -8.97 16.92 -4.69
CA PRO A 93 -9.14 18.21 -4.01
C PRO A 93 -8.04 18.48 -2.97
N THR A 94 -7.74 19.74 -2.69
CA THR A 94 -6.60 20.14 -1.84
C THR A 94 -6.60 19.46 -0.45
N GLU A 95 -7.75 19.35 0.20
CA GLU A 95 -7.89 18.67 1.50
C GLU A 95 -7.50 17.18 1.41
N ALA A 96 -8.01 16.49 0.39
CA ALA A 96 -7.67 15.10 0.10
C ALA A 96 -6.17 14.92 -0.17
N ARG A 97 -5.60 15.86 -0.92
CA ARG A 97 -4.21 15.84 -1.36
C ARG A 97 -3.26 15.85 -0.17
N GLU A 98 -3.49 16.71 0.81
CA GLU A 98 -2.66 16.80 2.01
C GLU A 98 -2.66 15.50 2.81
N HIS A 99 -3.82 14.87 2.96
CA HIS A 99 -3.94 13.57 3.62
C HIS A 99 -3.20 12.46 2.88
N LEU A 100 -3.30 12.42 1.54
CA LEU A 100 -2.59 11.43 0.72
C LEU A 100 -1.06 11.62 0.78
N VAL A 101 -0.59 12.87 0.71
CA VAL A 101 0.85 13.18 0.81
C VAL A 101 1.37 12.83 2.20
N THR A 102 0.70 13.28 3.26
CA THR A 102 1.09 12.97 4.65
C THR A 102 1.07 11.47 4.90
N GLY A 103 0.03 10.78 4.41
CA GLY A 103 -0.08 9.33 4.50
C GLY A 103 1.08 8.63 3.80
N SER A 104 1.45 9.06 2.59
CA SER A 104 2.58 8.48 1.85
C SER A 104 3.90 8.59 2.62
N ILE A 105 4.17 9.75 3.24
CA ILE A 105 5.39 9.97 4.05
C ILE A 105 5.35 9.08 5.30
N ARG A 106 4.22 9.02 6.00
CA ARG A 106 4.04 8.14 7.17
C ARG A 106 4.30 6.68 6.83
N TRP A 107 3.80 6.22 5.68
CA TRP A 107 3.98 4.85 5.25
C TRP A 107 5.45 4.53 4.92
N GLU A 108 6.17 5.45 4.28
CA GLU A 108 7.61 5.31 4.03
C GLU A 108 8.41 5.25 5.34
N MET A 109 8.09 6.08 6.32
CA MET A 109 8.76 6.08 7.63
C MET A 109 8.58 4.73 8.33
N VAL A 110 7.35 4.21 8.39
CA VAL A 110 7.05 2.90 8.98
C VAL A 110 7.77 1.78 8.24
N ALA A 111 7.80 1.82 6.91
CA ALA A 111 8.48 0.83 6.10
C ALA A 111 10.01 0.81 6.36
N ARG A 112 10.62 2.00 6.46
CA ARG A 112 12.05 2.15 6.79
C ARG A 112 12.33 1.65 8.21
N ASP A 113 11.51 2.02 9.20
CA ASP A 113 11.69 1.59 10.59
C ASP A 113 11.60 0.06 10.73
N ILE A 114 10.60 -0.57 10.09
CA ILE A 114 10.47 -2.04 10.05
C ILE A 114 11.72 -2.67 9.42
N PHE A 115 12.19 -2.14 8.28
CA PHE A 115 13.36 -2.65 7.59
C PHE A 115 14.63 -2.53 8.46
N ASN A 116 14.84 -1.37 9.08
CA ASN A 116 16.00 -1.11 9.92
C ASN A 116 16.02 -1.99 11.17
N ARG A 117 14.86 -2.26 11.78
CA ARG A 117 14.77 -3.07 13.02
C ARG A 117 14.93 -4.56 12.78
N PHE A 118 14.32 -5.10 11.73
CA PHE A 118 14.19 -6.56 11.55
C PHE A 118 15.01 -7.11 10.38
N GLY A 119 15.59 -6.25 9.55
CA GLY A 119 16.05 -6.62 8.21
C GLY A 119 14.87 -7.10 7.34
N TRP A 120 15.16 -7.49 6.10
CA TRP A 120 14.14 -8.17 5.27
C TRP A 120 13.99 -9.63 5.71
N ARG A 121 13.07 -9.90 6.63
CA ARG A 121 12.67 -11.25 7.03
C ARG A 121 11.19 -11.49 6.68
N SER A 122 10.95 -11.93 5.45
CA SER A 122 9.61 -12.30 4.94
C SER A 122 8.88 -13.37 5.78
N CYS A 123 9.60 -14.08 6.66
CA CYS A 123 9.11 -15.21 7.45
C CYS A 123 8.79 -14.88 8.93
N ASN A 124 8.93 -13.64 9.39
CA ASN A 124 8.55 -13.32 10.77
C ASN A 124 7.02 -13.33 10.89
N ARG A 125 6.47 -14.51 11.22
CA ARG A 125 5.20 -14.65 11.96
C ARG A 125 5.43 -13.95 13.30
N ILE A 126 5.00 -12.70 13.42
CA ILE A 126 4.74 -12.14 14.74
C ILE A 126 3.46 -12.85 15.19
N GLY A 127 3.63 -13.73 16.17
CA GLY A 127 2.57 -14.55 16.76
C GLY A 127 1.47 -13.70 17.39
N ASN A 128 0.33 -14.37 17.58
CA ASN A 128 -0.95 -13.88 18.11
C ASN A 128 -0.85 -12.84 19.22
#